data_AF-A0A917FML4-F1
#
_entry.id   AF-A0A917FML4-F1
#
_cell.length_a   1.000
_cell.length_b   1.000
_cell.length_c   1.000
_cell.angle_alpha   90.00
_cell.angle_beta   90.00
_cell.angle_gamma   90.00
#
_symmetry.space_group_name_H-M   'P 1'
#
loop_
_entity.id
_entity.type
_entity.pdbx_description
1 polymer ?
#
loop_
_entity_poly.entity_id
_entity_poly.type
_entity_poly.pdbx_seq_one_letter_code
_entity_poly.pdbx_strand_id
1 'polypeptide(L)'
;MREAVDLTFDNLPDIGGRSAIFLDISGSMNSGEYLQIGSVFALALYKKTAGQSLFWLFDTEVFDAKPSRRDSILGQAEQIRARGGTDTGAPVRRLLAERKKVDQIIMITDEQQNSGSPFYEALRMYRAKVNKDVKAFIVDIAPYRNAMVPTQDDKTFYIYGWSDTVLNFIAQSAAGYGTMTERISAMELQ
;
A
#
# COMPACT_ATOMS: atom_id res chain seq x y z
N MET A 1 5.54 -16.47 -17.33
CA MET A 1 5.68 -15.18 -16.62
C MET A 1 4.47 -14.87 -15.74
N ARG A 2 3.22 -14.84 -16.26
CA ARG A 2 2.01 -14.57 -15.46
C ARG A 2 1.87 -15.47 -14.22
N GLU A 3 1.99 -16.78 -14.40
CA GLU A 3 1.93 -17.75 -13.29
C GLU A 3 3.09 -17.63 -12.30
N ALA A 4 4.31 -17.29 -12.75
CA ALA A 4 5.47 -17.17 -11.87
C ALA A 4 5.30 -16.00 -10.89
N VAL A 5 4.70 -14.89 -11.34
CA VAL A 5 4.39 -13.73 -10.50
C VAL A 5 3.32 -14.09 -9.46
N ASP A 6 2.22 -14.71 -9.88
CA ASP A 6 1.17 -15.15 -8.95
C ASP A 6 1.74 -16.16 -7.92
N LEU A 7 2.58 -17.13 -8.34
CA LEU A 7 3.22 -18.12 -7.45
C LEU A 7 4.22 -17.51 -6.46
N THR A 8 5.02 -16.53 -6.88
CA THR A 8 5.93 -15.82 -5.97
C THR A 8 5.14 -15.16 -4.85
N PHE A 9 4.01 -14.55 -5.19
CA PHE A 9 3.17 -13.91 -4.20
C PHE A 9 2.40 -14.91 -3.36
N ASP A 10 1.95 -16.05 -3.90
CA ASP A 10 1.23 -17.07 -3.12
C ASP A 10 2.00 -17.54 -1.88
N ASN A 11 3.33 -17.54 -1.91
CA ASN A 11 4.17 -17.92 -0.77
C ASN A 11 4.30 -16.84 0.33
N LEU A 12 3.79 -15.63 0.10
CA LEU A 12 3.84 -14.55 1.09
C LEU A 12 2.76 -14.72 2.18
N PRO A 13 3.03 -14.29 3.41
CA PRO A 13 2.03 -14.32 4.48
C PRO A 13 0.84 -13.43 4.13
N ASP A 14 -0.35 -13.86 4.55
CA ASP A 14 -1.55 -13.04 4.44
C ASP A 14 -1.45 -11.80 5.33
N ILE A 15 -2.08 -10.73 4.88
CA ILE A 15 -2.17 -9.47 5.60
C ILE A 15 -3.46 -9.50 6.41
N GLY A 16 -3.32 -9.63 7.72
CA GLY A 16 -4.44 -9.58 8.66
C GLY A 16 -5.09 -8.19 8.76
N GLY A 17 -6.35 -8.17 9.19
CA GLY A 17 -7.10 -6.93 9.41
C GLY A 17 -7.62 -6.30 8.12
N ARG A 18 -8.36 -5.21 8.27
CA ARG A 18 -8.95 -4.47 7.15
C ARG A 18 -7.93 -3.54 6.52
N SER A 19 -7.68 -3.69 5.24
CA SER A 19 -6.71 -2.88 4.50
C SER A 19 -7.41 -1.89 3.56
N ALA A 20 -6.88 -0.68 3.45
CA ALA A 20 -7.15 0.20 2.33
C ALA A 20 -5.89 0.30 1.46
N ILE A 21 -5.96 -0.18 0.23
CA ILE A 21 -4.87 -0.10 -0.74
C ILE A 21 -5.18 1.02 -1.71
N PHE A 22 -4.27 1.99 -1.80
CA PHE A 22 -4.36 3.17 -2.64
C PHE A 22 -3.23 3.15 -3.66
N LEU A 23 -3.58 3.04 -4.93
CA LEU A 23 -2.63 3.12 -6.03
C LEU A 23 -2.77 4.46 -6.73
N ASP A 24 -1.68 5.20 -6.75
CA ASP A 24 -1.53 6.42 -7.52
C ASP A 24 -1.55 6.08 -9.02
N ILE A 25 -2.44 6.73 -9.75
CA ILE A 25 -2.56 6.66 -11.19
C ILE A 25 -2.33 8.02 -11.84
N SER A 26 -1.63 8.93 -11.17
CA SER A 26 -1.27 10.25 -11.68
C SER A 26 -0.41 10.18 -12.95
N GLY A 27 -0.28 11.30 -13.66
CA GLY A 27 0.55 11.39 -14.86
C GLY A 27 2.03 11.08 -14.61
N SER A 28 2.57 11.36 -13.42
CA SER A 28 3.97 11.07 -13.06
C SER A 28 4.25 9.57 -13.04
N MET A 29 3.27 8.78 -12.60
CA MET A 29 3.30 7.31 -12.62
C MET A 29 3.46 6.71 -14.02
N ASN A 30 3.18 7.48 -15.09
CA ASN A 30 3.42 7.06 -16.48
C ASN A 30 4.91 7.11 -16.89
N SER A 31 5.79 7.58 -16.01
CA SER A 31 7.23 7.64 -16.26
C SER A 31 7.86 6.26 -16.06
N GLY A 32 8.51 5.75 -17.11
CA GLY A 32 9.12 4.42 -17.07
C GLY A 32 8.07 3.31 -16.87
N GLU A 33 8.30 2.42 -15.90
CA GLU A 33 7.42 1.29 -15.59
C GLU A 33 6.68 1.45 -14.24
N TYR A 34 6.66 2.65 -13.64
CA TYR A 34 6.16 2.84 -12.27
C TYR A 34 4.71 2.43 -12.10
N LEU A 35 3.81 2.84 -13.00
CA LEU A 35 2.41 2.42 -12.93
C LEU A 35 2.26 0.91 -13.08
N GLN A 36 3.01 0.29 -14.00
CA GLN A 36 2.93 -1.15 -14.22
C GLN A 36 3.39 -1.91 -12.97
N ILE A 37 4.56 -1.56 -12.45
CA ILE A 37 5.13 -2.10 -11.22
C ILE A 37 4.17 -1.90 -10.05
N GLY A 38 3.67 -0.68 -9.86
CA GLY A 38 2.76 -0.33 -8.78
C GLY A 38 1.43 -1.04 -8.87
N SER A 39 0.92 -1.25 -10.08
CA SER A 39 -0.28 -2.03 -10.32
C SER A 39 -0.09 -3.50 -9.93
N VAL A 40 1.03 -4.12 -10.34
CA VAL A 40 1.35 -5.50 -9.97
C VAL A 40 1.47 -5.63 -8.45
N PHE A 41 2.20 -4.72 -7.83
CA PHE A 41 2.44 -4.70 -6.40
C PHE A 41 1.15 -4.49 -5.59
N ALA A 42 0.32 -3.52 -5.98
CA ALA A 42 -0.96 -3.24 -5.36
C ALA A 42 -1.93 -4.43 -5.45
N LEU A 43 -2.00 -5.08 -6.62
CA LEU A 43 -2.87 -6.23 -6.84
C LEU A 43 -2.38 -7.48 -6.10
N ALA A 44 -1.07 -7.66 -5.95
CA ALA A 44 -0.49 -8.69 -5.10
C ALA A 44 -0.90 -8.50 -3.63
N LEU A 45 -0.75 -7.28 -3.10
CA LEU A 45 -1.23 -6.91 -1.76
C LEU A 45 -2.73 -7.20 -1.62
N TYR A 46 -3.53 -6.78 -2.60
CA TYR A 46 -4.98 -6.98 -2.58
C TYR A 46 -5.35 -8.46 -2.44
N LYS A 47 -4.72 -9.34 -3.23
CA LYS A 47 -4.96 -10.79 -3.14
C LYS A 47 -4.62 -11.35 -1.76
N LYS A 48 -3.62 -10.79 -1.07
CA LYS A 48 -3.15 -11.19 0.28
C LYS A 48 -3.97 -10.68 1.46
N THR A 49 -4.97 -9.86 1.23
CA THR A 49 -5.83 -9.33 2.31
C THR A 49 -6.95 -10.28 2.75
N ALA A 50 -6.96 -11.53 2.28
CA ALA A 50 -8.04 -12.51 2.50
C ALA A 50 -9.46 -12.00 2.14
N GLY A 51 -9.60 -10.91 1.38
CA GLY A 51 -10.88 -10.28 1.03
C GLY A 51 -11.33 -9.18 2.00
N GLN A 52 -10.49 -8.81 2.96
CA GLN A 52 -10.73 -7.73 3.91
C GLN A 52 -10.07 -6.43 3.43
N SER A 53 -10.34 -6.01 2.19
CA SER A 53 -9.73 -4.79 1.68
C SER A 53 -10.61 -3.93 0.79
N LEU A 54 -10.26 -2.65 0.76
CA LEU A 54 -10.64 -1.68 -0.25
C LEU A 54 -9.45 -1.53 -1.20
N PHE A 55 -9.74 -1.40 -2.49
CA PHE A 55 -8.73 -1.14 -3.50
C PHE A 55 -9.16 0.05 -4.34
N TRP A 56 -8.55 1.19 -4.07
CA TRP A 56 -8.86 2.43 -4.78
C TRP A 56 -7.68 2.90 -5.61
N LEU A 57 -7.99 3.35 -6.80
CA LEU A 57 -7.07 4.13 -7.63
C LEU A 57 -7.30 5.61 -7.30
N PHE A 58 -6.27 6.43 -7.39
CA PHE A 58 -6.43 7.86 -7.22
C PHE A 58 -5.52 8.69 -8.13
N ASP A 59 -6.03 9.84 -8.54
CA ASP A 59 -5.29 10.95 -9.12
C ASP A 59 -5.61 12.21 -8.28
N THR A 60 -6.35 13.18 -8.83
CA THR A 60 -7.05 14.20 -8.05
C THR A 60 -8.40 13.72 -7.50
N GLU A 61 -8.93 12.63 -8.05
CA GLU A 61 -10.17 11.96 -7.67
C GLU A 61 -9.88 10.52 -7.21
N VAL A 62 -10.91 9.83 -6.69
CA VAL A 62 -10.77 8.47 -6.16
C VAL A 62 -11.73 7.53 -6.87
N PHE A 63 -11.20 6.42 -7.41
CA PHE A 63 -11.94 5.43 -8.16
C PHE A 63 -11.88 4.07 -7.47
N ASP A 64 -13.04 3.44 -7.27
CA ASP A 64 -13.11 2.08 -6.74
C ASP A 64 -12.99 1.08 -7.89
N ALA A 65 -11.79 0.52 -8.08
CA ALA A 65 -11.50 -0.34 -9.23
C ALA A 65 -12.00 -1.77 -9.08
N LYS A 66 -12.38 -2.20 -7.87
CA LYS A 66 -12.97 -3.51 -7.57
C LYS A 66 -12.29 -4.69 -8.31
N PRO A 67 -10.95 -4.86 -8.16
CA PRO A 67 -10.25 -5.92 -8.86
C PRO A 67 -10.77 -7.32 -8.50
N SER A 68 -10.67 -8.23 -9.47
CA SER A 68 -10.97 -9.65 -9.28
C SER A 68 -9.87 -10.32 -8.46
N ARG A 69 -10.27 -11.15 -7.50
CA ARG A 69 -9.32 -12.00 -6.76
C ARG A 69 -8.91 -13.25 -7.55
N ARG A 70 -9.66 -13.61 -8.59
CA ARG A 70 -9.44 -14.83 -9.38
C ARG A 70 -8.55 -14.57 -10.60
N ASP A 71 -8.62 -13.37 -11.16
CA ASP A 71 -7.93 -13.06 -12.40
C ASP A 71 -6.43 -12.88 -12.13
N SER A 72 -5.61 -13.10 -13.16
CA SER A 72 -4.14 -12.94 -13.06
C SER A 72 -3.78 -11.50 -12.65
N ILE A 73 -2.75 -11.33 -11.81
CA ILE A 73 -2.27 -9.98 -11.43
C ILE A 73 -1.87 -9.17 -12.66
N LEU A 74 -1.06 -9.75 -13.56
CA LEU A 74 -0.57 -9.05 -14.75
C LEU A 74 -1.71 -8.60 -15.67
N GLY A 75 -2.70 -9.46 -15.93
CA GLY A 75 -3.83 -9.11 -16.80
C GLY A 75 -4.68 -7.95 -16.26
N GLN A 76 -4.82 -7.84 -14.92
CA GLN A 76 -5.52 -6.73 -14.30
C GLN A 76 -4.66 -5.45 -14.28
N ALA A 77 -3.36 -5.58 -14.02
CA ALA A 77 -2.42 -4.45 -14.07
C ALA A 77 -2.38 -3.81 -15.46
N GLU A 78 -2.43 -4.63 -16.53
CA GLU A 78 -2.52 -4.20 -17.93
C GLU A 78 -3.78 -3.38 -18.25
N GLN A 79 -4.78 -3.28 -17.37
CA GLN A 79 -5.98 -2.46 -17.56
C GLN A 79 -5.92 -1.09 -16.86
N ILE A 80 -4.96 -0.90 -15.94
CA ILE A 80 -4.81 0.35 -15.20
C ILE A 80 -4.07 1.37 -16.07
N ARG A 81 -4.55 2.62 -16.08
CA ARG A 81 -4.05 3.70 -16.93
C ARG A 81 -3.77 4.94 -16.09
N ALA A 82 -2.68 5.64 -16.40
CA ALA A 82 -2.34 6.92 -15.80
C ALA A 82 -3.31 8.04 -16.25
N ARG A 83 -3.44 9.07 -15.41
CA ARG A 83 -4.34 10.22 -15.56
C ARG A 83 -3.77 11.45 -14.87
N GLY A 84 -3.96 12.63 -15.44
CA GLY A 84 -3.99 13.92 -14.72
C GLY A 84 -2.90 14.20 -13.68
N GLY A 85 -3.26 15.02 -12.68
CA GLY A 85 -2.41 15.39 -11.54
C GLY A 85 -2.59 14.48 -10.33
N THR A 86 -2.02 14.85 -9.20
CA THR A 86 -1.97 14.01 -7.99
C THR A 86 -2.54 14.73 -6.77
N ASP A 87 -3.39 14.05 -5.99
CA ASP A 87 -3.75 14.44 -4.63
C ASP A 87 -3.73 13.22 -3.70
N THR A 88 -2.58 13.01 -3.05
CA THR A 88 -2.37 11.90 -2.12
C THR A 88 -3.28 11.94 -0.89
N GLY A 89 -3.92 13.07 -0.59
CA GLY A 89 -4.90 13.17 0.49
C GLY A 89 -6.30 12.71 0.09
N ALA A 90 -6.65 12.72 -1.21
CA ALA A 90 -7.98 12.39 -1.72
C ALA A 90 -8.52 11.04 -1.23
N PRO A 91 -7.79 9.91 -1.34
CA PRO A 91 -8.30 8.61 -0.89
C PRO A 91 -8.51 8.54 0.62
N VAL A 92 -7.67 9.20 1.43
CA VAL A 92 -7.82 9.24 2.89
C VAL A 92 -9.01 10.11 3.31
N ARG A 93 -9.21 11.26 2.64
CA ARG A 93 -10.40 12.10 2.88
C ARG A 93 -11.68 11.37 2.53
N ARG A 94 -11.69 10.57 1.46
CA ARG A 94 -12.83 9.70 1.12
C ARG A 94 -13.08 8.64 2.18
N LEU A 95 -12.04 7.94 2.66
CA LEU A 95 -12.16 7.00 3.79
C LEU A 95 -12.78 7.67 5.03
N LEU A 96 -12.32 8.89 5.33
CA LEU A 96 -12.79 9.67 6.48
C LEU A 96 -14.26 10.07 6.34
N ALA A 97 -14.64 10.57 5.16
CA ALA A 97 -16.01 10.98 4.86
C ALA A 97 -16.98 9.79 4.93
N GLU A 98 -16.57 8.64 4.39
CA GLU A 98 -17.35 7.40 4.43
C GLU A 98 -17.26 6.66 5.77
N ARG A 99 -16.46 7.15 6.73
CA ARG A 99 -16.21 6.53 8.06
C ARG A 99 -15.81 5.05 7.97
N LYS A 100 -15.18 4.64 6.87
CA LYS A 100 -14.73 3.25 6.68
C LYS A 100 -13.54 2.99 7.58
N LYS A 101 -13.73 2.19 8.63
CA LYS A 101 -12.67 1.78 9.56
C LYS A 101 -11.78 0.70 8.93
N VAL A 102 -10.49 1.01 8.80
CA VAL A 102 -9.42 0.10 8.37
C VAL A 102 -8.30 0.05 9.42
N ASP A 103 -7.60 -1.07 9.47
CA ASP A 103 -6.47 -1.30 10.39
C ASP A 103 -5.15 -0.85 9.78
N GLN A 104 -5.05 -0.90 8.44
CA GLN A 104 -3.94 -0.29 7.70
C GLN A 104 -4.37 0.42 6.42
N ILE A 105 -3.60 1.44 6.09
CA ILE A 105 -3.59 2.14 4.81
C ILE A 105 -2.26 1.85 4.13
N ILE A 106 -2.29 1.37 2.88
CA ILE A 106 -1.12 1.14 2.05
C ILE A 106 -1.24 2.03 0.82
N MET A 107 -0.37 3.02 0.72
CA MET A 107 -0.31 3.98 -0.39
C MET A 107 0.89 3.65 -1.27
N ILE A 108 0.67 3.60 -2.58
CA ILE A 108 1.69 3.32 -3.59
C ILE A 108 1.72 4.49 -4.55
N THR A 109 2.85 5.18 -4.65
CA THR A 109 3.04 6.42 -5.43
C THR A 109 4.50 6.57 -5.86
N ASP A 110 4.80 7.52 -6.74
CA ASP A 110 6.16 7.98 -7.06
C ASP A 110 6.48 9.34 -6.40
N GLU A 111 5.59 9.87 -5.55
CA GLU A 111 5.78 11.12 -4.83
C GLU A 111 6.27 10.94 -3.39
N GLN A 112 7.28 11.72 -3.01
CA GLN A 112 7.73 11.82 -1.64
C GLN A 112 6.69 12.51 -0.75
N GLN A 113 6.19 11.80 0.26
CA GLN A 113 5.32 12.37 1.28
C GLN A 113 6.15 12.94 2.44
N ASN A 114 5.85 14.15 2.91
CA ASN A 114 6.52 14.79 4.04
C ASN A 114 5.50 15.36 5.05
N SER A 115 5.96 15.76 6.23
CA SER A 115 5.11 16.39 7.27
C SER A 115 4.52 17.70 6.75
N GLY A 116 3.29 17.65 6.23
CA GLY A 116 2.64 18.77 5.54
C GLY A 116 2.00 18.38 4.21
N SER A 117 2.27 17.16 3.70
CA SER A 117 1.58 16.68 2.50
C SER A 117 0.07 16.47 2.76
N PRO A 118 -0.77 16.59 1.72
CA PRO A 118 -2.22 16.36 1.82
C PRO A 118 -2.59 15.02 2.45
N PHE A 119 -1.76 13.99 2.23
CA PHE A 119 -1.90 12.68 2.86
C PHE A 119 -1.84 12.76 4.39
N TYR A 120 -0.82 13.40 4.96
CA TYR A 120 -0.64 13.46 6.42
C TYR A 120 -1.75 14.23 7.13
N GLU A 121 -2.19 15.34 6.55
CA GLU A 121 -3.27 16.11 7.13
C GLU A 121 -4.55 15.27 7.19
N ALA A 122 -4.87 14.56 6.10
CA ALA A 122 -6.00 13.67 6.03
C ALA A 122 -5.85 12.46 6.98
N LEU A 123 -4.66 11.87 7.08
CA LEU A 123 -4.36 10.75 7.96
C LEU A 123 -4.51 11.13 9.43
N ARG A 124 -4.02 12.30 9.83
CA ARG A 124 -4.19 12.85 11.18
C ARG A 124 -5.67 13.00 11.53
N MET A 125 -6.47 13.55 10.62
CA MET A 125 -7.92 13.69 10.81
C MET A 125 -8.63 12.33 10.87
N TYR A 126 -8.20 11.37 10.05
CA TYR A 126 -8.72 10.01 10.06
C TYR A 126 -8.42 9.29 11.37
N ARG A 127 -7.18 9.39 11.86
CA ARG A 127 -6.78 8.85 13.17
C ARG A 127 -7.60 9.44 14.31
N ALA A 128 -7.79 10.75 14.31
CA ALA A 128 -8.56 11.43 15.35
C ALA A 128 -10.05 11.06 15.36
N LYS A 129 -10.65 10.75 14.21
CA LYS A 129 -12.11 10.59 14.07
C LYS A 129 -12.59 9.17 13.82
N VAL A 130 -11.74 8.25 13.34
CA VAL A 130 -12.14 6.91 12.90
C VAL A 130 -11.30 5.80 13.53
N ASN A 131 -9.97 5.88 13.41
CA ASN A 131 -9.09 4.85 13.99
C ASN A 131 -7.72 5.42 14.40
N LYS A 132 -7.54 5.71 15.69
CA LYS A 132 -6.29 6.23 16.27
C LYS A 132 -5.08 5.28 16.12
N ASP A 133 -5.33 4.01 15.86
CA ASP A 133 -4.31 2.96 15.79
C ASP A 133 -4.04 2.47 14.36
N VAL A 134 -4.63 3.13 13.34
CA VAL A 134 -4.37 2.77 11.94
C VAL A 134 -2.89 2.95 11.60
N LYS A 135 -2.31 1.90 11.00
CA LYS A 135 -0.95 1.93 10.44
C LYS A 135 -1.01 2.46 9.01
N ALA A 136 -0.02 3.26 8.62
CA ALA A 136 0.11 3.78 7.27
C ALA A 136 1.44 3.32 6.68
N PHE A 137 1.40 2.73 5.48
CA PHE A 137 2.57 2.32 4.72
C PHE A 137 2.60 3.13 3.43
N ILE A 138 3.64 3.93 3.22
CA ILE A 138 3.84 4.71 1.99
C ILE A 138 4.97 4.04 1.22
N VAL A 139 4.62 3.46 0.08
CA VAL A 139 5.52 2.75 -0.82
C VAL A 139 5.83 3.69 -1.99
N ASP A 140 7.05 4.21 -1.99
CA ASP A 140 7.60 5.03 -3.07
C ASP A 140 8.25 4.11 -4.11
N ILE A 141 7.70 4.07 -5.33
CA ILE A 141 8.19 3.20 -6.41
C ILE A 141 9.37 3.80 -7.17
N ALA A 142 9.62 5.10 -7.02
CA ALA A 142 10.71 5.75 -7.73
C ALA A 142 12.08 5.19 -7.27
N PRO A 143 13.04 4.97 -8.19
CA PRO A 143 14.37 4.51 -7.86
C PRO A 143 15.09 5.57 -7.01
N TYR A 144 15.49 5.15 -5.81
CA TYR A 144 16.18 5.89 -4.75
C TYR A 144 16.96 7.12 -5.22
N ARG A 145 16.52 8.32 -4.80
CA ARG A 145 17.36 9.53 -4.88
C ARG A 145 17.90 10.02 -3.55
N ASN A 146 17.22 9.83 -2.42
CA ASN A 146 17.72 10.04 -1.05
C ASN A 146 16.62 9.57 -0.08
N ALA A 147 16.79 8.44 0.61
CA ALA A 147 15.86 8.01 1.64
C ALA A 147 16.04 8.89 2.89
N MET A 148 15.05 9.73 3.21
CA MET A 148 14.96 10.42 4.49
C MET A 148 13.93 9.69 5.32
N VAL A 149 14.28 9.31 6.55
CA VAL A 149 13.32 8.76 7.53
C VAL A 149 12.69 9.96 8.24
N PRO A 150 11.43 10.32 7.98
CA PRO A 150 10.77 11.36 8.76
C PRO A 150 10.56 10.80 10.16
N THR A 151 11.18 11.42 11.15
CA THR A 151 11.00 11.08 12.57
C THR A 151 9.87 11.96 13.11
N GLN A 152 8.76 11.33 13.52
CA GLN A 152 7.75 11.82 14.48
C GLN A 152 6.46 10.95 14.56
N ASP A 153 6.33 9.85 13.81
CA ASP A 153 5.13 9.00 13.80
C ASP A 153 5.47 7.50 13.81
N ASP A 154 5.16 6.83 14.92
CA ASP A 154 5.46 5.40 15.15
C ASP A 154 4.53 4.42 14.40
N LYS A 155 3.48 4.94 13.75
CA LYS A 155 2.48 4.17 13.01
C LYS A 155 2.53 4.44 11.50
N THR A 156 3.52 5.19 11.03
CA THR A 156 3.69 5.51 9.61
C THR A 156 5.05 5.07 9.13
N PHE A 157 5.07 4.24 8.08
CA PHE A 157 6.25 3.58 7.56
C PHE A 157 6.50 4.02 6.12
N TYR A 158 7.70 4.51 5.86
CA TYR A 158 8.18 4.82 4.51
C TYR A 158 8.97 3.66 3.98
N ILE A 159 8.60 3.20 2.79
CA ILE A 159 9.24 2.09 2.14
C ILE A 159 9.60 2.53 0.73
N TYR A 160 10.87 2.35 0.37
CA TYR A 160 11.40 2.75 -0.91
C TYR A 160 11.62 1.53 -1.79
N GLY A 161 11.20 1.63 -3.05
CA GLY A 161 11.21 0.55 -4.01
C GLY A 161 10.13 -0.51 -3.76
N TRP A 162 10.21 -1.57 -4.56
CA TRP A 162 9.23 -2.65 -4.59
C TRP A 162 9.98 -3.98 -4.64
N SER A 163 9.59 -4.92 -3.78
CA SER A 163 10.11 -6.29 -3.77
C SER A 163 9.26 -7.18 -2.85
N ASP A 164 9.48 -8.49 -2.91
CA ASP A 164 8.88 -9.44 -1.97
C ASP A 164 9.27 -9.15 -0.51
N THR A 165 10.44 -8.54 -0.30
CA THR A 165 10.88 -8.10 1.04
C THR A 165 9.98 -6.98 1.58
N VAL A 166 9.57 -6.05 0.72
CA VAL A 166 8.63 -4.97 1.10
C VAL A 166 7.27 -5.55 1.46
N LEU A 167 6.75 -6.50 0.67
CA LEU A 167 5.48 -7.16 0.98
C LEU A 167 5.53 -7.90 2.32
N ASN A 168 6.60 -8.67 2.54
CA ASN A 168 6.82 -9.37 3.81
C ASN A 168 6.89 -8.39 4.98
N PHE A 169 7.58 -7.26 4.82
CA PHE A 169 7.64 -6.23 5.85
C PHE A 169 6.25 -5.65 6.17
N ILE A 170 5.43 -5.34 5.16
CA ILE A 170 4.06 -4.83 5.36
C ILE A 170 3.21 -5.88 6.09
N ALA A 171 3.24 -7.14 5.65
CA ALA A 171 2.45 -8.21 6.26
C ALA A 171 2.83 -8.48 7.72
N GLN A 172 4.12 -8.48 8.04
CA GLN A 172 4.61 -8.67 9.41
C GLN A 172 4.30 -7.44 10.28
N SER A 173 4.52 -6.23 9.75
CA SER A 173 4.20 -5.00 10.45
C SER A 173 2.70 -4.87 10.71
N ALA A 174 1.85 -5.33 9.79
CA ALA A 174 0.40 -5.42 9.94
C ALA A 174 0.02 -6.32 11.13
N ALA A 175 0.56 -7.54 11.18
CA ALA A 175 0.33 -8.52 12.24
C ALA A 175 0.84 -8.06 13.62
N GLY A 176 1.82 -7.15 13.66
CA GLY A 176 2.43 -6.61 14.88
C GLY A 176 3.76 -7.29 15.20
N TYR A 177 4.72 -6.48 15.67
CA TYR A 177 6.11 -6.88 15.93
C TYR A 177 6.28 -8.10 16.86
N GLY A 178 5.28 -8.43 17.70
CA GLY A 178 5.32 -9.62 18.55
C GLY A 178 5.52 -10.93 17.78
N THR A 179 5.00 -11.00 16.54
CA THR A 179 5.16 -12.18 15.68
C THR A 179 6.57 -12.33 15.11
N MET A 180 7.35 -11.24 14.99
CA MET A 180 8.71 -11.29 14.43
C MET A 180 9.73 -11.76 15.47
N THR A 181 9.57 -11.38 16.73
CA THR A 181 10.35 -11.95 17.85
C THR A 181 10.06 -13.42 18.09
N GLU A 182 8.80 -13.84 17.93
CA GLU A 182 8.40 -15.26 18.03
C GLU A 182 8.97 -16.10 16.88
N ARG A 183 9.01 -15.56 15.65
CA ARG A 183 9.58 -16.23 14.48
C ARG A 183 11.11 -16.29 14.49
N ILE A 184 11.79 -15.23 14.93
CA ILE A 184 13.25 -15.24 15.09
C ILE A 184 13.65 -16.26 16.17
N SER A 185 12.91 -16.31 17.29
CA SER A 185 13.13 -17.31 18.34
C SER A 185 12.92 -18.75 17.85
N ALA A 186 12.00 -18.97 16.90
CA ALA A 186 11.75 -20.27 16.30
C ALA A 186 12.80 -20.66 15.23
N MET A 187 13.51 -19.70 14.63
CA MET A 187 14.56 -19.93 13.64
C MET A 187 15.94 -20.19 14.28
N GLU A 188 16.19 -19.72 15.50
CA GLU A 188 17.43 -19.99 16.24
C GLU A 188 17.46 -21.39 16.92
N LEU A 189 16.37 -22.17 16.79
CA LEU A 189 16.21 -23.51 17.38
C LEU A 189 16.26 -24.66 16.35
N GLN A 190 16.73 -24.40 15.13
CA GLN A 190 17.05 -25.43 14.12
C GLN A 190 18.53 -25.36 13.73
#